data_AF-A0A844GC54-F1
#
_entry.id   AF-A0A844GC54-F1
#
_cell.length_a   1.000
_cell.length_b   1.000
_cell.length_c   1.000
_cell.angle_alpha   90.00
_cell.angle_beta   90.00
_cell.angle_gamma   90.00
#
_symmetry.space_group_name_H-M   'P 1'
#
loop_
_entity.id
_entity.type
_entity.pdbx_description
1 polymer ?
#
loop_
_entity_poly.entity_id
_entity_poly.type
_entity_poly.pdbx_seq_one_letter_code
_entity_poly.pdbx_strand_id
1 'polypeptide(L)'
;MTMYDCRDDSYTDFSFAEFDTVGSSRPLCGSLTASPLQPDDTLPLSDLALFASQQGYLTQRHGHDLIICDINLADALMVNNRFG
;
A
#
# COMPACT_ATOMS: atom_id res chain seq x y z
N MET A 1 -52.93 11.18 19.35
CA MET A 1 -51.76 10.58 20.00
C MET A 1 -51.89 9.06 19.89
N THR A 2 -51.22 8.46 18.90
CA THR A 2 -50.72 7.06 18.79
C THR A 2 -50.32 6.90 17.32
N MET A 3 -49.11 7.32 16.96
CA MET A 3 -47.82 6.61 16.95
C MET A 3 -47.54 6.20 15.50
N TYR A 4 -46.49 6.82 14.93
CA TYR A 4 -46.05 6.68 13.54
C TYR A 4 -45.87 5.19 13.15
N ASP A 5 -46.49 4.78 12.04
CA ASP A 5 -46.27 3.47 11.42
C ASP A 5 -45.00 3.57 10.55
N CYS A 6 -43.84 3.31 11.15
CA CYS A 6 -42.57 3.22 10.42
C CYS A 6 -42.48 1.84 9.76
N ARG A 7 -43.27 1.65 8.70
CA ARG A 7 -43.36 0.39 7.93
C ARG A 7 -42.73 0.46 6.55
N ASP A 8 -41.75 1.34 6.38
CA ASP A 8 -40.90 1.32 5.19
C ASP A 8 -39.51 1.79 5.58
N ASP A 9 -38.71 0.83 6.07
CA ASP A 9 -37.27 1.02 6.18
C ASP A 9 -36.60 -0.29 5.76
N SER A 10 -36.89 -0.70 4.52
CA SER A 10 -36.10 -1.70 3.83
C SER A 10 -35.05 -0.98 2.98
N TYR A 11 -34.22 -0.16 3.63
CA TYR A 11 -33.04 0.45 3.01
C TYR A 11 -31.93 -0.60 2.90
N THR A 12 -32.05 -1.47 1.90
CA THR A 12 -30.90 -2.23 1.38
C THR A 12 -30.55 -1.69 -0.01
N ASP A 13 -30.30 -0.39 -0.09
CA ASP A 13 -29.47 0.18 -1.16
C ASP A 13 -28.00 -0.08 -0.81
N PHE A 14 -27.62 -1.35 -0.82
CA PHE A 14 -26.21 -1.68 -1.03
C PHE A 14 -25.97 -1.48 -2.51
N SER A 15 -25.73 -0.21 -2.88
CA SER A 15 -25.08 0.12 -4.15
C SER A 15 -23.70 -0.52 -4.09
N PHE A 16 -23.60 -1.77 -4.52
CA PHE A 16 -22.34 -2.35 -4.93
C PHE A 16 -21.88 -1.46 -6.08
N ALA A 17 -20.98 -0.52 -5.78
CA ALA A 17 -20.12 -0.01 -6.82
C ALA A 17 -19.45 -1.27 -7.39
N GLU A 18 -19.94 -1.70 -8.54
CA GLU A 18 -19.24 -2.61 -9.41
C GLU A 18 -17.87 -1.97 -9.57
N PHE A 19 -16.90 -2.43 -8.78
CA PHE A 19 -15.50 -2.13 -9.03
C PHE A 19 -15.24 -2.76 -10.37
N ASP A 20 -15.43 -1.92 -11.38
CA ASP A 20 -15.04 -2.02 -12.76
C ASP A 20 -13.71 -2.75 -12.80
N THR A 21 -13.80 -4.08 -12.90
CA THR A 21 -12.67 -5.00 -13.01
C THR A 21 -12.26 -5.02 -14.47
N VAL A 22 -12.13 -3.82 -15.05
CA VAL A 22 -11.84 -3.64 -16.46
C VAL A 22 -10.40 -3.23 -16.57
N GLY A 23 -9.58 -4.21 -16.95
CA GLY A 23 -8.35 -3.92 -17.65
C GLY A 23 -7.17 -3.58 -16.76
N SER A 24 -6.69 -4.57 -16.02
CA SER A 24 -5.33 -5.11 -16.20
C SER A 24 -5.02 -5.92 -14.96
N SER A 25 -4.57 -7.17 -15.14
CA SER A 25 -3.86 -7.92 -14.10
C SER A 25 -2.51 -7.25 -13.84
N ARG A 26 -2.51 -5.96 -13.47
CA ARG A 26 -1.34 -5.35 -12.88
C ARG A 26 -1.20 -6.04 -11.52
N PRO A 27 -0.05 -6.66 -11.23
CA PRO A 27 0.20 -7.14 -9.87
C PRO A 27 -0.09 -5.98 -8.91
N LEU A 28 -0.65 -6.26 -7.74
CA LEU A 28 -0.95 -5.25 -6.72
C LEU A 28 0.31 -4.39 -6.49
N CYS A 29 0.29 -3.17 -7.03
CA CYS A 29 1.35 -2.18 -6.89
C CYS A 29 0.97 -1.27 -5.72
N GLY A 30 1.86 -1.16 -4.75
CA GLY A 30 1.68 -0.30 -3.58
C GLY A 30 2.91 0.54 -3.31
N SER A 31 2.88 1.24 -2.18
CA SER A 31 4.05 1.93 -1.64
C SER A 31 4.57 1.18 -0.42
N LEU A 32 5.87 0.87 -0.40
CA LEU A 32 6.54 0.29 0.77
C LEU A 32 7.32 1.38 1.48
N THR A 33 6.98 1.63 2.75
CA THR A 33 7.73 2.55 3.61
C THR A 33 8.62 1.73 4.54
N ALA A 34 9.93 2.00 4.49
CA ALA A 34 10.93 1.43 5.37
C ALA A 34 11.49 2.51 6.29
N SER A 35 11.49 2.24 7.59
CA SER A 35 12.06 3.10 8.63
C SER A 35 13.28 2.42 9.24
N PRO A 36 14.35 3.17 9.57
CA PRO A 36 15.54 2.58 10.14
C PRO A 36 15.31 2.23 11.62
N LEU A 37 15.90 1.13 12.09
CA LEU A 37 15.78 0.72 13.49
C LEU A 37 16.47 1.73 14.44
N GLN A 38 17.58 2.31 13.99
CA GLN A 38 18.28 3.39 14.67
C GLN A 38 18.35 4.60 13.74
N PRO A 39 18.08 5.83 14.24
CA PRO A 39 18.01 7.02 13.39
C PRO A 39 19.33 7.35 12.66
N ASP A 40 20.46 6.85 13.17
CA ASP A 40 21.80 7.04 12.59
C ASP A 40 22.21 5.90 11.64
N ASP A 41 21.48 4.78 11.65
CA ASP A 41 21.79 3.60 10.84
C ASP A 41 21.08 3.68 9.49
N THR A 42 21.65 4.50 8.62
CA THR A 42 21.11 4.81 7.28
C THR A 42 21.70 3.95 6.16
N LEU A 43 22.73 3.14 6.48
CA LEU A 43 23.34 2.17 5.57
C LEU A 43 22.32 1.16 5.01
N PRO A 44 21.50 0.47 5.84
CA PRO A 44 20.56 -0.53 5.33
C PRO A 44 19.47 0.08 4.43
N LEU A 45 19.05 1.31 4.70
CA LEU A 45 18.12 2.03 3.82
C LEU A 45 18.77 2.42 2.49
N SER A 46 20.07 2.75 2.50
CA SER A 46 20.79 3.10 1.28
C SER A 46 20.99 1.88 0.38
N ASP A 47 21.27 0.71 0.96
CA ASP A 47 21.28 -0.57 0.26
C ASP A 47 19.90 -0.95 -0.29
N LEU A 48 18.83 -0.72 0.49
CA LEU A 48 17.45 -0.96 0.05
C LEU A 48 17.06 -0.03 -1.12
N ALA A 49 17.46 1.24 -1.09
CA ALA A 49 17.25 2.19 -2.19
C ALA A 49 17.99 1.78 -3.45
N LEU A 50 19.25 1.34 -3.32
CA LEU A 50 20.03 0.83 -4.45
C LEU A 50 19.40 -0.42 -5.05
N PHE A 51 19.00 -1.38 -4.21
CA PHE A 51 18.33 -2.60 -4.66
C PHE A 51 17.03 -2.28 -5.41
N ALA A 52 16.18 -1.42 -4.86
CA ALA A 52 14.94 -1.00 -5.50
C ALA A 52 15.19 -0.29 -6.84
N SER A 53 16.20 0.59 -6.89
CA SER A 53 16.56 1.31 -8.13
C SER A 53 17.09 0.36 -9.22
N GLN A 54 17.84 -0.68 -8.84
CA GLN A 54 18.31 -1.72 -9.78
C GLN A 54 17.16 -2.53 -10.37
N GLN A 55 16.06 -2.69 -9.63
CA GLN A 55 14.84 -3.34 -10.10
C GLN A 55 13.94 -2.39 -10.91
N GLY A 56 14.32 -1.13 -11.07
CA GLY A 56 13.56 -0.11 -11.80
C GLY A 56 12.46 0.57 -10.99
N TYR A 57 12.44 0.38 -9.66
CA TYR A 57 11.48 1.05 -8.79
C TYR A 57 11.87 2.49 -8.50
N LEU A 58 10.86 3.34 -8.40
CA LEU A 58 11.02 4.71 -7.93
C LEU A 58 11.17 4.71 -6.42
N THR A 59 12.22 5.36 -5.93
CA THR A 59 12.44 5.52 -4.50
C THR A 59 12.40 6.99 -4.12
N GLN A 60 11.74 7.29 -3.01
CA GLN A 60 11.64 8.62 -2.44
C GLN A 60 12.09 8.57 -0.99
N ARG A 61 13.04 9.43 -0.63
CA ARG A 61 13.49 9.57 0.76
C ARG A 61 12.68 10.67 1.43
N HIS A 62 12.06 10.36 2.57
CA HIS A 62 11.29 11.33 3.34
C HIS A 62 11.83 11.37 4.77
N GLY A 63 12.73 12.32 5.04
CA GLY A 63 13.45 12.39 6.31
C GLY A 63 14.34 11.16 6.54
N HIS A 64 14.04 10.41 7.60
CA HIS A 64 14.73 9.15 7.92
C HIS A 64 14.12 7.94 7.22
N ASP A 65 12.93 8.07 6.63
CA ASP A 65 12.22 6.98 5.98
C ASP A 65 12.55 6.90 4.49
N LEU A 66 12.42 5.70 3.95
CA LEU A 66 12.54 5.41 2.53
C LEU A 66 11.23 4.82 2.02
N ILE A 67 10.70 5.41 0.96
CA ILE A 67 9.46 4.99 0.31
C ILE A 67 9.81 4.43 -1.05
N ILE A 68 9.44 3.18 -1.32
CA ILE A 68 9.50 2.58 -2.64
C ILE A 68 8.09 2.63 -3.25
N CYS A 69 7.94 3.30 -4.39
CA CYS A 69 6.68 3.45 -5.11
C CYS A 69 6.49 2.33 -6.14
N ASP A 70 5.23 2.02 -6.44
CA ASP A 70 4.80 1.04 -7.44
C ASP A 70 5.40 -0.37 -7.27
N ILE A 71 5.81 -0.71 -6.04
CA ILE A 71 6.38 -2.02 -5.73
C ILE A 71 5.27 -3.08 -5.70
N ASN A 72 5.52 -4.22 -6.33
CA ASN A 72 4.59 -5.35 -6.27
C ASN A 72 4.68 -6.09 -4.93
N LEU A 73 3.62 -6.81 -4.56
CA LEU A 73 3.57 -7.55 -3.28
C LEU A 73 4.69 -8.60 -3.14
N ALA A 74 5.07 -9.31 -4.20
CA ALA A 74 6.09 -10.35 -4.14
C ALA A 74 7.48 -9.76 -3.81
N ASP A 75 7.81 -8.63 -4.44
CA ASP A 75 9.04 -7.90 -4.21
C ASP A 75 9.02 -7.22 -2.84
N ALA A 76 7.88 -6.67 -2.42
CA ALA A 76 7.72 -6.13 -1.07
C ALA A 76 7.99 -7.18 0.01
N LEU A 77 7.47 -8.40 -0.16
CA LEU A 77 7.73 -9.52 0.76
C LEU A 77 9.19 -9.97 0.72
N MET A 78 9.81 -10.01 -0.46
CA MET A 78 11.23 -10.32 -0.60
C MET A 78 12.11 -9.27 0.08
N VAL A 79 11.79 -7.98 -0.10
CA VAL A 79 12.46 -6.86 0.56
C VAL A 79 12.30 -6.98 2.08
N ASN A 80 11.10 -7.25 2.57
CA ASN A 80 10.85 -7.46 4.00
C ASN A 80 11.62 -8.67 4.55
N ASN A 81 11.77 -9.76 3.78
CA ASN A 81 12.54 -10.92 4.22
C ASN A 81 14.06 -10.67 4.23
N ARG A 82 14.54 -9.73 3.41
CA ARG A 82 15.97 -9.41 3.31
C ARG A 82 16.41 -8.32 4.27
N PHE A 83 15.55 -7.34 4.56
CA PHE A 83 15.87 -6.13 5.31
C PHE A 83 15.03 -5.91 6.57
N GLY A 84 14.02 -6.75 6.81
CA GLY A 84 13.13 -6.70 7.99
C GLY A 84 13.55 -7.62 9.13
#